data_AF-A0A933DBJ6-F1
#
_entry.id   AF-A0A933DBJ6-F1
#
_cell.length_a   1.000
_cell.length_b   1.000
_cell.length_c   1.000
_cell.angle_alpha   90.00
_cell.angle_beta   90.00
_cell.angle_gamma   90.00
#
_symmetry.space_group_name_H-M   'P 1'
#
loop_
_entity.id
_entity.type
_entity.pdbx_description
1 polymer ?
#
loop_
_entity_poly.entity_id
_entity_poly.type
_entity_poly.pdbx_seq_one_letter_code
_entity_poly.pdbx_strand_id
1 'polypeptide(L)' 'MSGFDLLLVLLQGVTVWVVVKWLMVVALGLYGVFAVVVIRQVQLMSRTLNGALELPLRVIAYTHLGVAVAMLVLALVIL' A
#
# COMPACT_ATOMS: atom_id res chain seq x y z
N MET A 1 -10.65 -24.87 29.67
CA MET A 1 -11.34 -24.20 28.54
C MET A 1 -11.09 -25.05 27.31
N SER A 2 -12.13 -25.40 26.57
CA SER A 2 -11.96 -26.13 25.31
C SER A 2 -11.32 -25.22 24.25
N GLY A 3 -10.68 -25.78 23.22
CA GLY A 3 -10.15 -24.98 22.11
C GLY A 3 -11.22 -24.19 21.37
N PHE A 4 -12.47 -24.65 21.42
CA PHE A 4 -13.63 -23.94 20.86
C PHE A 4 -14.01 -22.71 21.69
N ASP A 5 -13.94 -22.80 23.02
CA ASP A 5 -14.19 -21.66 23.91
C ASP A 5 -13.16 -20.55 23.69
N LEU A 6 -11.89 -20.93 23.44
CA LEU A 6 -10.83 -19.98 23.12
C LEU A 6 -11.12 -19.23 21.81
N LEU A 7 -11.60 -19.94 20.79
CA LEU A 7 -11.95 -19.38 19.50
C LEU A 7 -13.14 -18.41 19.59
N LEU A 8 -14.16 -18.77 20.37
CA LEU A 8 -15.31 -17.89 20.65
C LEU A 8 -14.90 -16.60 21.35
N VAL A 9 -14.02 -16.68 22.35
CA VAL A 9 -13.50 -15.50 23.06
C VAL A 9 -12.70 -14.59 22.11
N LEU A 10 -11.90 -15.16 21.21
CA LEU A 10 -11.15 -14.39 20.22
C LEU A 10 -12.06 -13.70 19.20
N LEU A 11 -13.12 -14.37 18.73
CA LEU A 11 -14.05 -13.81 17.75
C LEU A 11 -14.99 -12.76 18.34
N GLN A 12 -15.32 -12.84 19.64
CA GLN A 12 -16.16 -11.82 20.30
C GLN A 12 -15.55 -10.40 20.25
N GLY A 13 -14.23 -10.28 20.11
CA GLY A 13 -13.55 -8.99 19.96
C GLY A 13 -13.46 -8.46 18.53
N VAL A 14 -13.82 -9.27 17.52
CA VAL A 14 -13.68 -8.90 16.11
C VAL A 14 -14.94 -8.17 15.65
N THR A 15 -14.87 -6.85 15.60
CA THR A 15 -15.92 -6.02 14.99
C THR A 15 -15.69 -5.88 13.48
N VAL A 16 -16.75 -5.56 12.73
CA VAL A 16 -16.67 -5.27 11.28
C VAL A 16 -15.59 -4.22 10.98
N TRP A 17 -15.42 -3.23 11.85
CA TRP A 17 -14.44 -2.17 11.69
C TRP A 17 -12.99 -2.66 11.78
N VAL A 18 -12.70 -3.65 12.62
CA VAL A 18 -11.36 -4.26 12.71
C VAL A 18 -11.02 -4.99 11.41
N VAL A 19 -12.00 -5.68 10.82
CA VAL A 19 -11.82 -6.36 9.53
C VAL A 19 -11.56 -5.35 8.41
N VAL A 20 -12.35 -4.26 8.36
CA VAL A 20 -12.18 -3.19 7.36
C VAL A 20 -10.82 -2.51 7.48
N LYS A 21 -10.36 -2.23 8.70
CA LYS A 21 -9.01 -1.68 8.97
C LYS A 21 -7.93 -2.53 8.30
N TRP A 22 -7.90 -3.84 8.61
CA TRP A 22 -6.88 -4.73 8.07
C TRP A 22 -6.98 -4.92 6.56
N LEU A 23 -8.21 -4.95 6.02
CA LEU A 23 -8.42 -5.01 4.58
C LEU A 23 -7.84 -3.78 3.87
N MET A 24 -8.03 -2.58 4.42
CA MET A 24 -7.45 -1.33 3.89
C MET A 24 -5.93 -1.33 3.96
N VAL A 25 -5.34 -1.81 5.06
CA VAL A 25 -3.88 -1.95 5.21
C VAL A 25 -3.32 -2.89 4.14
N VAL A 26 -3.96 -4.05 3.91
CA VAL A 26 -3.55 -5.00 2.87
C VAL A 26 -3.68 -4.39 1.49
N ALA A 27 -4.79 -3.70 1.19
CA ALA A 27 -5.00 -3.03 -0.08
C ALA A 27 -3.95 -1.94 -0.35
N LEU A 28 -3.60 -1.13 0.65
CA LEU A 28 -2.52 -0.14 0.56
C LEU A 28 -1.14 -0.79 0.40
N GLY A 29 -0.91 -1.95 1.03
CA GLY A 29 0.31 -2.73 0.81
C GLY A 29 0.46 -3.17 -0.64
N LEU A 30 -0.61 -3.72 -1.24
CA LEU A 30 -0.64 -4.07 -2.65
C LEU A 30 -0.47 -2.84 -3.55
N TYR A 31 -1.09 -1.71 -3.20
CA TYR A 31 -0.90 -0.45 -3.90
C TYR A 31 0.56 0.04 -3.83
N GLY A 32 1.25 -0.14 -2.70
CA GLY A 32 2.67 0.14 -2.56
C GLY A 32 3.53 -0.69 -3.51
N VAL A 33 3.23 -1.98 -3.66
CA VAL A 33 3.88 -2.84 -4.67
C VAL A 33 3.64 -2.31 -6.08
N PHE A 34 2.41 -1.90 -6.39
CA PHE A 34 2.08 -1.28 -7.67
C PHE A 34 2.88 0.01 -7.90
N ALA A 35 3.03 0.87 -6.89
CA ALA A 35 3.83 2.10 -7.00
C ALA A 35 5.32 1.79 -7.33
N VAL A 36 5.88 0.71 -6.80
CA VAL A 36 7.22 0.24 -7.20
C VAL A 36 7.26 -0.22 -8.66
N VAL A 37 6.22 -0.89 -9.14
CA VAL A 37 6.10 -1.27 -10.56
C VAL A 37 6.04 -0.03 -11.46
N VAL A 38 5.32 1.03 -11.06
CA VAL A 38 5.25 2.29 -11.82
C VAL A 38 6.64 2.90 -12.03
N ILE A 39 7.52 2.89 -11.03
CA ILE A 39 8.91 3.37 -11.20
C ILE A 39 9.62 2.60 -12.31
N ARG A 40 9.50 1.27 -12.33
CA ARG A 40 10.11 0.44 -13.40
C ARG A 40 9.55 0.80 -14.76
N GLN A 41 8.25 1.06 -14.86
CA GLN A 41 7.61 1.43 -16.12
C GLN A 41 8.07 2.80 -16.62
N VAL A 42 8.19 3.78 -15.72
CA VAL A 42 8.73 5.11 -16.07
C VAL A 42 10.17 5.03 -16.56
N GLN A 43 11.00 4.16 -15.94
CA GLN A 43 12.38 3.93 -16.39
C GLN A 43 12.49 3.22 -17.75
N LEU A 44 11.53 2.37 -18.10
CA LEU A 44 11.49 1.73 -19.42
C LEU A 44 11.04 2.71 -20.50
N MET A 45 10.01 3.54 -20.20
CA MET A 45 9.49 4.54 -21.13
C MET A 45 10.41 5.74 -21.33
N SER A 46 11.27 6.08 -20.36
CA SER A 46 12.22 7.19 -20.54
C SER A 46 13.21 6.94 -21.68
N ARG A 47 13.39 5.70 -22.13
CA ARG A 47 14.23 5.35 -23.28
C ARG A 47 13.61 5.66 -24.64
N THR A 48 12.28 5.83 -24.69
CA THR A 48 11.54 6.09 -25.94
C THR A 48 11.13 7.55 -26.09
N LEU A 49 10.98 8.27 -24.98
CA LEU A 49 10.67 9.71 -24.99
C LEU A 49 11.94 10.53 -25.19
N ASN A 50 11.84 11.60 -25.97
CA ASN A 50 12.89 12.61 -26.02
C ASN A 50 13.11 13.15 -24.59
N GLY A 51 14.37 13.24 -24.16
CA GLY A 51 14.78 13.41 -22.75
C GLY A 51 14.21 14.62 -21.98
N ALA A 52 13.44 15.50 -22.63
CA ALA A 52 12.74 16.61 -22.00
C ALA A 52 11.76 16.17 -20.88
N LEU A 53 11.13 14.99 -20.99
CA LEU A 53 10.16 14.50 -20.01
C LEU A 53 10.75 13.46 -19.02
N GLU A 54 11.98 13.02 -19.22
CA GLU A 54 12.59 11.98 -18.37
C GLU A 54 12.65 12.39 -16.90
N LEU A 55 13.22 13.57 -16.62
CA LEU A 55 13.41 14.04 -15.25
C LEU A 55 12.08 14.33 -14.54
N PRO A 56 11.12 15.08 -15.14
CA PRO A 56 9.81 15.31 -14.51
C PRO A 56 9.06 14.01 -14.20
N LEU A 57 9.00 13.05 -15.15
CA LEU A 57 8.31 11.78 -14.94
C LEU A 57 8.95 10.96 -13.84
N ARG A 58 10.30 10.94 -13.78
CA ARG A 58 11.03 10.23 -12.74
C ARG A 58 10.78 10.83 -11.35
N VAL A 59 10.77 12.16 -11.22
CA VAL A 59 10.46 12.83 -9.95
C VAL A 59 9.04 12.51 -9.49
N ILE A 60 8.05 12.61 -10.39
CA ILE A 60 6.65 12.28 -10.08
C ILE A 60 6.52 10.83 -9.63
N ALA A 61 7.20 9.88 -10.28
CA ALA A 61 7.16 8.47 -9.92
C ALA A 61 7.72 8.20 -8.51
N TYR A 62 8.86 8.82 -8.15
CA TYR A 62 9.42 8.67 -6.80
C TYR A 62 8.57 9.36 -5.73
N THR A 63 8.02 10.54 -6.02
CA THR A 63 7.08 11.23 -5.12
C THR A 63 5.83 10.39 -4.90
N HIS A 64 5.28 9.79 -5.95
CA HIS A 64 4.14 8.89 -5.87
C HIS A 64 4.41 7.68 -4.96
N LEU A 65 5.58 7.04 -5.11
CA LEU A 65 5.99 5.97 -4.20
C LEU A 65 6.12 6.47 -2.75
N GLY A 66 6.72 7.64 -2.54
CA GLY A 66 6.84 8.25 -1.21
C GLY A 66 5.48 8.46 -0.54
N VAL A 67 4.50 8.98 -1.29
CA VAL A 67 3.13 9.16 -0.82
C VAL A 67 2.47 7.81 -0.52
N ALA A 68 2.64 6.80 -1.38
CA ALA A 68 2.08 5.46 -1.14
C ALA A 68 2.62 4.84 0.17
N VAL A 69 3.93 4.97 0.42
CA VAL A 69 4.57 4.50 1.66
C VAL A 69 4.05 5.28 2.87
N ALA A 70 3.97 6.62 2.77
CA ALA A 70 3.44 7.45 3.85
C ALA A 70 1.99 7.06 4.20
N MET A 71 1.14 6.85 3.20
CA MET A 71 -0.25 6.41 3.41
C MET A 71 -0.34 5.04 4.06
N LEU A 72 0.54 4.09 3.70
CA LEU A 72 0.58 2.78 4.36
C LEU A 72 0.99 2.90 5.83
N VAL A 73 1.98 3.74 6.15
CA VAL A 73 2.40 4.00 7.54
C VAL A 73 1.27 4.66 8.32
N LEU A 74 0.61 5.66 7.76
CA LEU A 74 -0.55 6.31 8.39
C LEU A 74 -1.69 5.32 8.63
N ALA A 75 -1.95 4.41 7.70
CA ALA A 75 -2.96 3.36 7.86
C ALA A 75 -2.61 2.33 8.95
N LEU A 76 -1.33 2.11 9.25
CA LEU A 76 -0.92 1.23 10.35
C LEU A 76 -1.03 1.90 11.73
N VAL A 77 -0.82 3.22 11.78
CA VAL A 77 -0.78 3.98 13.04
C VAL A 77 -2.16 4.52 13.43
N ILE A 78 -2.95 5.00 12.46
CA ILE A 78 -4.16 5.78 12.71
C ILE A 78 -5.43 4.92 12.57
N LEU A 79 -5.55 4.18 11.45
CA LEU A 79 -6.68 3.28 11.20
C LEU A 79 -6.51 2.06 12.09
#